data_AF-A0A952A2X5-F1
#
_entry.id   AF-A0A952A2X5-F1
#
_cell.length_a   1.000
_cell.length_b   1.000
_cell.length_c   1.000
_cell.angle_alpha   90.00
_cell.angle_beta   90.00
_cell.angle_gamma   90.00
#
_symmetry.space_group_name_H-M   'P 1'
#
loop_
_entity.id
_entity.type
_entity.pdbx_description
1 polymer ?
#
loop_
_entity_poly.entity_id
_entity_poly.type
_entity_poly.pdbx_seq_one_letter_code
_entity_poly.pdbx_strand_id
1 'polypeptide(L)'
;MSLNGQFGTKELQALLKNLGFTPQRRVGSSHEKWKVPKGTKVSPGQWPFIIVVLNKKQYFKPTCHGYIKELQALGFDIKDGGEIDC
;
A
#
# COMPACT_ATOMS: atom_id res chain seq x y z
N MET A 1 -6.49 -9.90 6.98
CA MET A 1 -6.04 -9.00 8.07
C MET A 1 -7.09 -7.93 8.22
N SER A 2 -7.70 -7.78 9.40
CA SER A 2 -8.66 -6.70 9.65
C SER A 2 -7.90 -5.45 10.08
N LEU A 3 -8.10 -4.35 9.36
CA LEU A 3 -7.46 -3.05 9.60
C LEU A 3 -8.36 -2.24 10.55
N ASN A 4 -8.22 -2.43 11.87
CA ASN A 4 -8.94 -1.63 12.87
C ASN A 4 -8.10 -0.42 13.29
N GLY A 5 -8.54 0.81 12.95
CA GLY A 5 -7.90 2.08 13.32
C GLY A 5 -7.64 3.02 12.13
N GLN A 6 -7.25 4.27 12.45
CA GLN A 6 -6.91 5.30 11.45
C GLN A 6 -5.89 4.77 10.44
N PHE A 7 -6.26 4.71 9.16
CA PHE A 7 -5.35 4.18 8.14
C PHE A 7 -4.42 5.30 7.64
N GLY A 8 -3.24 5.39 8.23
CA GLY A 8 -2.20 6.36 7.89
C GLY A 8 -1.01 5.73 7.18
N THR A 9 0.05 6.53 7.04
CA THR A 9 1.31 6.09 6.42
C THR A 9 1.91 4.90 7.14
N LYS A 10 1.86 4.86 8.49
CA LYS A 10 2.51 3.80 9.27
C LYS A 10 1.82 2.45 9.07
N GLU A 11 0.50 2.47 9.07
CA GLU A 11 -0.39 1.33 8.88
C GLU A 11 -0.21 0.74 7.49
N LEU A 12 -0.17 1.59 6.46
CA LEU A 12 0.11 1.16 5.09
C LEU A 12 1.52 0.59 4.96
N GLN A 13 2.55 1.23 5.52
CA GLN A 13 3.91 0.68 5.50
C GLN A 13 4.02 -0.66 6.24
N ALA A 14 3.31 -0.83 7.37
CA ALA A 14 3.26 -2.09 8.10
C ALA A 14 2.58 -3.19 7.27
N LEU A 15 1.46 -2.87 6.62
CA LEU A 15 0.78 -3.77 5.68
C LEU A 15 1.72 -4.20 4.56
N LEU A 16 2.37 -3.25 3.89
CA LEU A 16 3.29 -3.52 2.78
C LEU A 16 4.47 -4.40 3.23
N LYS A 17 5.04 -4.16 4.41
CA LYS A 17 6.08 -5.04 4.99
C LYS A 17 5.56 -6.46 5.22
N ASN A 18 4.36 -6.62 5.78
CA ASN A 18 3.75 -7.93 6.00
C ASN A 18 3.48 -8.68 4.69
N LEU A 19 3.18 -7.95 3.62
CA LEU A 19 3.02 -8.50 2.27
C LEU A 19 4.36 -8.76 1.55
N GLY A 20 5.50 -8.45 2.19
CA GLY A 20 6.84 -8.68 1.63
C GLY A 20 7.34 -7.59 0.67
N PHE A 21 6.66 -6.44 0.59
CA PHE A 21 7.15 -5.32 -0.21
C PHE A 21 8.40 -4.72 0.42
N THR A 22 9.30 -4.22 -0.42
CA THR A 22 10.56 -3.61 0.02
C THR A 22 10.59 -2.12 -0.32
N PRO A 23 10.83 -1.22 0.65
CA PRO A 23 10.96 0.20 0.38
C PRO A 23 12.24 0.47 -0.43
N GLN A 24 12.13 1.35 -1.41
CA GLN A 24 13.28 1.89 -2.12
C GLN A 24 13.83 3.12 -1.40
N ARG A 25 15.15 3.31 -1.47
CA ARG A 25 15.83 4.47 -0.87
C ARG A 25 15.20 5.77 -1.38
N ARG A 26 14.74 6.58 -0.43
CA ARG A 26 14.13 7.89 -0.66
C ARG A 26 15.20 8.92 -1.02
N VAL A 27 14.87 9.82 -1.95
CA VAL A 27 15.62 11.05 -2.22
C VAL A 27 14.64 12.23 -2.21
N GLY A 28 14.61 12.99 -1.11
CA GLY A 28 13.94 14.30 -1.00
C GLY A 28 12.41 14.37 -1.14
N SER A 29 11.70 13.30 -1.49
CA SER A 29 10.26 13.36 -1.82
C SER A 29 9.33 13.10 -0.64
N SER A 30 8.11 13.64 -0.67
CA SER A 30 7.00 13.26 0.24
C SER A 30 6.39 11.90 -0.11
N HIS A 31 7.02 11.16 -1.02
CA HIS A 31 6.58 9.86 -1.49
C HIS A 31 7.70 8.84 -1.33
N GLU A 32 7.32 7.61 -1.01
CA GLU A 32 8.21 6.47 -0.93
C GLU A 32 7.74 5.36 -1.85
N LYS A 33 8.65 4.79 -2.62
CA LYS A 33 8.35 3.73 -3.57
C LYS A 33 8.59 2.38 -2.93
N TRP A 34 7.59 1.51 -2.97
CA TRP A 34 7.62 0.16 -2.39
C TRP A 34 7.54 -0.87 -3.49
N LYS A 35 8.60 -1.65 -3.68
CA LYS A 35 8.66 -2.70 -4.71
C LYS A 35 7.91 -3.93 -4.26
N VAL A 36 7.21 -4.57 -5.20
CA VAL A 36 6.60 -5.90 -4.98
C VAL A 36 7.66 -6.94 -4.62
N PRO A 37 7.32 -7.95 -3.81
CA PRO A 37 8.23 -9.05 -3.51
C PRO A 37 8.65 -9.80 -4.77
N LYS A 38 9.85 -10.38 -4.72
CA LYS A 38 10.38 -11.20 -5.81
C LYS A 38 9.48 -12.43 -5.98
N GLY A 39 9.03 -12.69 -7.20
CA GLY A 39 8.17 -13.83 -7.53
C GLY A 39 6.68 -13.50 -7.66
N THR A 40 6.25 -12.28 -7.32
CA THR A 40 4.89 -11.82 -7.64
C THR A 40 4.74 -11.69 -9.16
N LYS A 41 3.75 -12.38 -9.73
CA LYS A 41 3.39 -12.23 -11.14
C LYS A 41 2.63 -10.92 -11.32
N VAL A 42 3.33 -9.88 -11.77
CA VAL A 42 2.74 -8.61 -12.17
C VAL A 42 2.29 -8.71 -13.63
N SER A 43 1.09 -8.24 -13.94
CA SER A 43 0.57 -8.30 -15.31
C SER A 43 1.37 -7.40 -16.26
N PRO A 44 1.53 -7.77 -17.54
CA PRO A 44 2.19 -6.92 -18.52
C PRO A 44 1.52 -5.53 -18.57
N GLY A 45 2.30 -4.46 -18.39
CA GLY A 45 1.81 -3.08 -18.36
C GLY A 45 1.46 -2.53 -16.98
N GLN A 46 1.47 -3.36 -15.92
CA GLN A 46 1.35 -2.87 -14.55
C GLN A 46 2.71 -2.49 -13.97
N TRP A 47 2.68 -1.49 -13.08
CA TRP A 47 3.87 -1.03 -12.39
C TRP A 47 4.16 -1.96 -11.20
N PRO A 48 5.37 -2.56 -11.10
CA PRO A 48 5.70 -3.54 -10.06
C PRO A 48 6.08 -2.85 -8.73
N PHE A 49 5.32 -1.83 -8.35
CA PHE A 49 5.54 -1.07 -7.11
C PHE A 49 4.32 -0.24 -6.75
N ILE A 50 4.27 0.18 -5.50
CA ILE A 50 3.27 1.10 -4.95
C ILE A 50 3.97 2.38 -4.49
N ILE A 51 3.33 3.53 -4.68
CA ILE A 51 3.83 4.83 -4.20
C ILE A 51 3.09 5.24 -2.93
N VAL A 52 3.77 5.18 -1.81
CA VAL A 52 3.22 5.56 -0.50
C VAL A 52 3.43 7.06 -0.28
N VAL A 53 2.34 7.80 -0.05
CA VAL A 53 2.42 9.21 0.36
C VAL A 53 2.78 9.27 1.85
N LEU A 54 3.90 9.87 2.21
CA LEU A 54 4.42 9.90 3.58
C LEU A 54 3.78 10.99 4.44
N ASN A 55 4.03 10.91 5.74
CA ASN A 55 3.62 11.90 6.76
C ASN A 55 2.11 12.14 6.85
N LYS A 56 1.31 11.13 6.47
CA LYS A 56 -0.15 11.15 6.67
C LYS A 56 -0.47 10.40 7.94
N LYS A 57 -1.08 11.12 8.90
CA LYS A 57 -1.66 10.50 10.10
C LYS A 57 -2.88 9.64 9.73
N GLN A 58 -3.66 10.10 8.76
CA GLN A 58 -4.79 9.40 8.17
C GLN A 58 -4.86 9.76 6.69
N TYR A 59 -5.10 8.76 5.85
CA TYR A 59 -5.41 8.96 4.45
C TYR A 59 -6.90 9.27 4.28
N PHE A 60 -7.23 10.07 3.27
CA PHE A 60 -8.62 10.23 2.87
C PHE A 60 -9.15 8.91 2.31
N LYS A 61 -10.41 8.58 2.59
CA LYS A 61 -11.13 7.43 2.02
C LYS A 61 -10.82 7.08 0.55
N PRO A 62 -10.86 8.01 -0.43
CA PRO A 62 -10.51 7.68 -1.81
C PRO A 62 -9.05 7.22 -1.99
N THR A 63 -8.12 7.74 -1.19
CA THR A 63 -6.72 7.33 -1.21
C THR A 63 -6.57 5.91 -0.68
N CYS A 64 -7.27 5.56 0.40
CA CYS A 64 -7.29 4.20 0.93
C CYS A 64 -7.82 3.19 -0.10
N HIS A 65 -8.96 3.50 -0.71
CA HIS A 65 -9.52 2.67 -1.78
C HIS A 65 -8.56 2.54 -2.97
N GLY A 66 -7.81 3.59 -3.30
CA GLY A 66 -6.75 3.55 -4.31
C GLY A 66 -5.70 2.50 -4.00
N TYR A 67 -5.15 2.53 -2.78
CA TYR A 67 -4.14 1.57 -2.33
C TYR A 67 -4.65 0.13 -2.31
N ILE A 68 -5.88 -0.09 -1.86
CA ILE A 68 -6.49 -1.42 -1.83
C ILE A 68 -6.65 -1.96 -3.26
N LYS A 69 -7.14 -1.13 -4.20
CA LYS A 69 -7.28 -1.51 -5.61
C LYS A 69 -5.92 -1.82 -6.24
N GLU A 70 -4.88 -1.02 -5.97
CA GLU A 70 -3.53 -1.31 -6.45
C GLU A 70 -3.02 -2.66 -5.93
N LEU A 71 -3.20 -2.95 -4.64
CA LEU A 71 -2.81 -4.23 -4.05
C LEU A 71 -3.58 -5.42 -4.65
N GLN A 72 -4.90 -5.28 -4.83
CA GLN A 72 -5.73 -6.27 -5.49
C GLN A 72 -5.31 -6.50 -6.94
N ALA A 73 -5.01 -5.42 -7.66
CA ALA A 73 -4.54 -5.48 -9.04
C ALA A 73 -3.17 -6.16 -9.17
N LEU A 74 -2.34 -6.10 -8.12
CA LEU A 74 -1.07 -6.82 -7.99
C LEU A 74 -1.24 -8.28 -7.50
N GLY A 75 -2.47 -8.73 -7.28
CA GLY A 75 -2.80 -10.11 -6.91
C GLY A 75 -2.83 -10.39 -5.41
N PHE A 76 -2.82 -9.36 -4.55
CA PHE A 76 -2.96 -9.52 -3.11
C PHE A 76 -4.44 -9.49 -2.69
N ASP A 77 -4.90 -10.53 -1.99
CA ASP A 77 -6.28 -10.59 -1.45
C ASP A 77 -6.42 -9.67 -0.23
N ILE A 78 -6.67 -8.38 -0.50
CA ILE A 78 -7.00 -7.39 0.53
C ILE A 78 -8.52 -7.29 0.59
N LYS A 79 -9.10 -7.85 1.64
CA LYS A 79 -10.52 -7.70 1.94
C LYS A 79 -10.72 -6.33 2.58
N ASP A 80 -11.56 -5.52 1.95
CA ASP A 80 -12.13 -4.31 2.55
C ASP A 80 -13.09 -4.78 3.66
N GLY A 81 -12.51 -5.12 4.81
CA GLY A 81 -13.23 -5.64 5.96
C GLY A 81 -13.93 -4.50 6.69
N GLY A 82 -14.80 -3.75 6.01
CA GLY A 82 -15.84 -2.87 6.58
C GLY A 82 -15.44 -1.73 7.54
N GLU A 83 -14.21 -1.66 8.03
CA GLU A 83 -13.81 -0.80 9.16
C GLU A 83 -12.45 -0.11 8.96
N ILE A 84 -12.07 0.16 7.71
CA ILE A 84 -10.94 1.06 7.48
C ILE A 84 -11.43 2.48 7.75
N ASP A 85 -11.15 3.00 8.95
CA ASP A 85 -11.41 4.40 9.29
C ASP A 85 -10.42 5.30 8.53
N CYS A 86 -10.85 5.64 7.32
CA CYS A 86 -10.33 6.69 6.44
C CYS A 86 -11.44 7.73 6.20
#